data_AF-A0A2A4TZ37-F1
#
_entry.id   AF-A0A2A4TZ37-F1
#
_cell.length_a   1.000
_cell.length_b   1.000
_cell.length_c   1.000
_cell.angle_alpha   90.00
_cell.angle_beta   90.00
_cell.angle_gamma   90.00
#
_symmetry.space_group_name_H-M   'P 1'
#
loop_
_entity.id
_entity.type
_entity.pdbx_description
1 polymer ?
#
loop_
_entity_poly.entity_id
_entity_poly.type
_entity_poly.pdbx_seq_one_letter_code
_entity_poly.pdbx_strand_id
1 'polypeptide(L)'
;MKSVKLLVCALALVAVAGTAQAAGDAAAGKAFYDKEHAGNKYATSAGVAAVGCVSCHGANPKSETKHIKTGKMSGPMAASAGWVDPKTGSKRFANAKKVAKWFKRNCKGVLGRECTATEKANFIAYLKSQ
;
A
#
# COMPACT_ATOMS: atom_id res chain seq x y z
N MET A 1 -25.84 38.14 -52.44
CA MET A 1 -24.68 38.10 -51.52
C MET A 1 -25.18 38.25 -50.09
N LYS A 2 -25.42 37.14 -49.38
CA LYS A 2 -25.77 37.15 -47.94
C LYS A 2 -24.94 36.07 -47.27
N SER A 3 -24.11 36.49 -46.32
CA SER A 3 -23.02 35.73 -45.72
C SER A 3 -23.54 34.62 -44.80
N VAL A 4 -23.06 33.39 -45.02
CA VAL A 4 -23.29 32.25 -44.12
C VAL A 4 -22.36 32.39 -42.91
N LYS A 5 -22.92 32.63 -41.73
CA LYS A 5 -22.18 32.55 -40.46
C LYS A 5 -22.06 31.08 -40.07
N LEU A 6 -20.88 30.52 -40.27
CA LEU A 6 -20.50 29.19 -39.79
C LEU A 6 -20.42 29.23 -38.26
N LEU A 7 -21.37 28.59 -37.58
CA LEU A 7 -21.35 28.45 -36.13
C LEU A 7 -20.51 27.20 -35.79
N VAL A 8 -19.24 27.40 -35.46
CA VAL A 8 -18.37 26.31 -34.97
C VAL A 8 -18.66 26.12 -33.48
N CYS A 9 -19.36 25.03 -33.16
CA CYS A 9 -19.55 24.57 -31.79
C CYS A 9 -18.25 23.89 -31.33
N ALA A 10 -17.44 24.58 -30.52
CA ALA A 10 -16.24 24.01 -29.94
C ALA A 10 -16.62 22.99 -28.86
N LEU A 11 -16.52 21.69 -29.17
CA LEU A 11 -16.49 20.64 -28.15
C LEU A 11 -15.17 20.78 -27.37
N ALA A 12 -15.25 21.35 -26.16
CA ALA A 12 -14.18 21.24 -25.20
C ALA A 12 -14.14 19.79 -24.68
N LEU A 13 -13.21 18.98 -25.20
CA LEU A 13 -12.83 17.72 -24.55
C LEU A 13 -12.14 18.07 -23.23
N VAL A 14 -12.86 17.92 -22.12
CA VAL A 14 -12.27 17.92 -20.79
C VAL A 14 -11.54 16.58 -20.64
N ALA A 15 -10.23 16.58 -20.89
CA ALA A 15 -9.37 15.45 -20.56
C ALA A 15 -9.34 15.31 -19.02
N VAL A 16 -10.09 14.33 -18.50
CA VAL A 16 -9.93 13.90 -17.11
C VAL A 16 -8.58 13.21 -17.01
N ALA A 17 -7.56 13.96 -16.61
CA ALA A 17 -6.26 13.40 -16.28
C ALA A 17 -6.42 12.48 -15.08
N GLY A 18 -6.62 11.18 -15.33
CA GLY A 18 -6.42 10.16 -14.32
C GLY A 18 -4.99 10.29 -13.84
N THR A 19 -4.79 10.57 -12.55
CA THR A 19 -3.45 10.66 -11.97
C THR A 19 -2.75 9.32 -12.20
N ALA A 20 -1.78 9.29 -13.12
CA ALA A 20 -0.88 8.18 -13.25
C ALA A 20 -0.22 7.99 -11.87
N GLN A 21 -0.50 6.86 -11.23
CA GLN A 21 0.17 6.49 -9.99
C GLN A 21 1.67 6.40 -10.32
N ALA A 22 2.47 7.34 -9.80
CA ALA A 22 3.92 7.33 -10.02
C ALA A 22 4.47 5.93 -9.69
N ALA A 23 5.33 5.41 -10.57
CA ALA A 23 6.03 4.16 -10.33
C ALA A 23 6.86 4.33 -9.04
N GLY A 24 6.58 3.51 -8.03
CA GLY A 24 7.28 3.59 -6.76
C GLY A 24 8.74 3.14 -6.87
N ASP A 25 9.59 3.66 -6.00
CA ASP A 25 10.96 3.22 -5.81
C ASP A 25 10.98 1.99 -4.88
N ALA A 26 11.34 0.83 -5.45
CA ALA A 26 11.40 -0.43 -4.71
C ALA A 26 12.53 -0.46 -3.66
N ALA A 27 13.65 0.24 -3.87
CA ALA A 27 14.74 0.30 -2.90
C ALA A 27 14.31 1.13 -1.68
N ALA A 28 13.69 2.29 -1.91
CA ALA A 28 13.09 3.09 -0.84
C ALA A 28 11.97 2.31 -0.13
N GLY A 29 11.18 1.53 -0.88
CA GLY A 29 10.15 0.66 -0.33
C GLY A 29 10.70 -0.42 0.60
N LYS A 30 11.82 -1.06 0.23
CA LYS A 30 12.52 -2.03 1.07
C LYS A 30 13.03 -1.38 2.35
N ALA A 31 13.73 -0.25 2.23
CA ALA A 31 14.25 0.47 3.39
C ALA A 31 13.13 0.87 4.36
N PHE A 32 11.97 1.27 3.82
CA PHE A 32 10.78 1.57 4.62
C PHE A 32 10.17 0.30 5.25
N TYR A 33 10.12 -0.83 4.55
CA TYR A 33 9.63 -2.11 5.07
C TYR A 33 10.44 -2.59 6.28
N ASP A 34 11.77 -2.47 6.21
CA ASP A 34 12.70 -2.96 7.24
C ASP A 34 12.79 -2.04 8.47
N LYS A 35 12.22 -0.82 8.41
CA LYS A 35 12.36 0.16 9.48
C LYS A 35 11.48 -0.14 10.69
N GLU A 36 12.05 0.03 11.88
CA GLU A 36 11.34 -0.02 13.15
C GLU A 36 11.06 1.36 13.74
N HIS A 37 10.03 1.43 14.57
CA HIS A 37 9.56 2.64 15.23
C HIS A 37 9.28 2.35 16.71
N ALA A 38 9.86 3.14 17.60
CA ALA A 38 9.65 3.01 19.04
C ALA A 38 8.39 3.76 19.51
N GLY A 39 7.83 3.34 20.66
CA GLY A 39 6.78 4.09 21.36
C GLY A 39 5.45 4.24 20.60
N ASN A 40 5.24 3.47 19.53
CA ASN A 40 4.00 3.50 18.76
C ASN A 40 2.90 2.60 19.36
N LYS A 41 1.67 2.77 18.89
CA LYS A 41 0.50 2.03 19.35
C LYS A 41 0.71 0.51 19.32
N TYR A 42 1.35 -0.02 18.28
CA TYR A 42 1.57 -1.46 18.14
C TYR A 42 2.69 -1.98 19.04
N ALA A 43 3.76 -1.22 19.25
CA ALA A 43 4.82 -1.52 20.21
C ALA A 43 4.25 -1.62 21.63
N THR A 44 3.53 -0.58 22.08
CA THR A 44 2.86 -0.58 23.39
C THR A 44 1.89 -1.76 23.52
N SER A 45 1.07 -1.98 22.49
CA SER A 45 0.08 -3.05 22.52
C SER A 45 0.67 -4.46 22.48
N ALA A 46 1.92 -4.61 22.04
CA ALA A 46 2.63 -5.89 22.01
C ALA A 46 3.59 -6.05 23.20
N GLY A 47 3.75 -5.02 24.05
CA GLY A 47 4.66 -5.05 25.20
C GLY A 47 6.13 -5.03 24.81
N VAL A 48 6.48 -4.41 23.67
CA VAL A 48 7.86 -4.32 23.17
C VAL A 48 8.27 -2.86 22.95
N ALA A 49 9.57 -2.59 22.93
CA ALA A 49 10.09 -1.23 22.80
C ALA A 49 9.84 -0.60 21.43
N ALA A 50 9.92 -1.39 20.36
CA ALA A 50 9.73 -0.95 18.98
C ALA A 50 9.08 -2.03 18.12
N VAL A 51 8.40 -1.60 17.05
CA VAL A 51 7.92 -2.48 15.98
C VAL A 51 8.08 -1.82 14.62
N GLY A 52 8.24 -2.63 13.58
CA GLY A 52 8.22 -2.25 12.18
C GLY A 52 7.24 -3.09 11.36
N CYS A 53 7.30 -2.98 10.04
CA CYS A 53 6.47 -3.84 9.16
C CYS A 53 6.85 -5.31 9.35
N VAL A 54 8.17 -5.58 9.44
CA VAL A 54 8.75 -6.91 9.64
C VAL A 54 8.29 -7.61 10.92
N SER A 55 7.94 -6.86 11.97
CA SER A 55 7.51 -7.46 13.25
C SER A 55 6.22 -8.28 13.11
N CYS A 56 5.34 -7.95 12.14
CA CYS A 56 4.15 -8.75 11.83
C CYS A 56 4.26 -9.52 10.51
N HIS A 57 5.06 -9.03 9.56
CA HIS A 57 5.10 -9.53 8.19
C HIS A 57 6.37 -10.33 7.84
N GLY A 58 7.31 -10.45 8.78
CA GLY A 58 8.58 -11.15 8.59
C GLY A 58 9.57 -10.39 7.70
N ALA A 59 10.86 -10.70 7.84
CA ALA A 59 11.91 -10.12 6.99
C ALA A 59 11.87 -10.66 5.55
N ASN A 60 11.42 -11.90 5.36
CA ASN A 60 11.19 -12.47 4.04
C ASN A 60 9.72 -12.29 3.63
N PRO A 61 9.41 -11.37 2.70
CA PRO A 61 8.03 -11.12 2.27
C PRO A 61 7.40 -12.28 1.49
N LYS A 62 8.19 -13.28 1.08
CA LYS A 62 7.70 -14.50 0.41
C LYS A 62 7.25 -15.59 1.37
N SER A 63 7.55 -15.46 2.65
CA SER A 63 7.21 -16.45 3.68
C SER A 63 5.86 -16.15 4.31
N GLU A 64 5.24 -17.17 4.91
CA GLU A 64 4.10 -16.95 5.79
C GLU A 64 4.50 -16.08 6.99
N THR A 65 3.50 -15.42 7.56
CA THR A 65 3.67 -14.36 8.54
C THR A 65 2.78 -14.59 9.75
N LYS A 66 3.18 -14.05 10.91
CA LYS A 66 2.44 -14.20 12.17
C LYS A 66 2.33 -12.85 12.85
N HIS A 67 1.11 -12.44 13.18
CA HIS A 67 0.89 -11.18 13.89
C HIS A 67 1.51 -11.24 15.29
N ILE A 68 2.43 -10.33 15.62
CA ILE A 68 3.21 -10.35 16.87
C ILE A 68 2.35 -10.44 18.14
N LYS A 69 1.26 -9.67 18.22
CA LYS A 69 0.35 -9.68 19.38
C LYS A 69 -0.57 -10.90 19.45
N THR A 70 -1.31 -11.19 18.37
CA THR A 70 -2.41 -12.17 18.41
C THR A 70 -1.99 -13.58 18.03
N GLY A 71 -0.77 -13.75 17.50
CA GLY A 71 -0.29 -15.00 16.97
C GLY A 71 -1.03 -15.48 15.71
N LYS A 72 -1.91 -14.67 15.14
CA LYS A 72 -2.69 -15.04 13.95
C LYS A 72 -1.78 -15.13 12.73
N MET A 73 -1.86 -16.27 12.03
CA MET A 73 -1.15 -16.48 10.77
C MET A 73 -1.78 -15.69 9.62
N SER A 74 -0.95 -15.20 8.70
CA SER A 74 -1.34 -14.61 7.42
C SER A 74 -0.33 -15.03 6.36
N GLY A 75 -0.74 -15.12 5.10
CA GLY A 75 0.20 -15.53 4.06
C GLY A 75 1.21 -14.45 3.67
N PRO A 76 2.08 -14.77 2.71
CA PRO A 76 3.13 -13.88 2.20
C PRO A 76 2.63 -12.51 1.78
N MET A 77 3.48 -11.50 1.93
CA MET A 77 3.21 -10.13 1.48
C MET A 77 3.64 -9.89 0.03
N ALA A 78 4.63 -10.65 -0.45
CA ALA A 78 5.09 -10.63 -1.83
C ALA A 78 3.94 -10.99 -2.79
N ALA A 79 3.76 -10.20 -3.84
CA ALA A 79 2.70 -10.45 -4.82
C ALA A 79 2.94 -11.74 -5.63
N SER A 80 4.21 -12.10 -5.86
CA SER A 80 4.63 -13.29 -6.61
C SER A 80 4.29 -14.61 -5.92
N ALA A 81 4.12 -14.61 -4.60
CA ALA A 81 3.86 -15.81 -3.81
C ALA A 81 2.43 -16.36 -3.99
N GLY A 82 1.60 -15.74 -4.84
CA GLY A 82 0.29 -16.28 -5.23
C GLY A 82 -0.76 -16.30 -4.12
N TRP A 83 -0.50 -15.69 -2.95
CA TRP A 83 -1.42 -15.73 -1.83
C TRP A 83 -2.77 -15.07 -2.16
N VAL A 84 -3.85 -15.77 -1.81
CA VAL A 84 -5.23 -15.33 -1.99
C VAL A 84 -5.88 -15.19 -0.62
N ASP A 85 -6.51 -14.04 -0.38
CA ASP A 85 -7.21 -13.83 0.87
C ASP A 85 -8.46 -14.71 0.99
N PRO A 86 -8.56 -15.57 2.02
CA PRO A 86 -9.62 -16.57 2.11
C PRO A 86 -11.02 -15.97 2.33
N LYS A 87 -11.12 -14.70 2.78
CA LYS A 87 -12.41 -14.04 3.00
C LYS A 87 -12.91 -13.31 1.76
N THR A 88 -12.01 -12.94 0.85
CA THR A 88 -12.31 -12.01 -0.25
C THR A 88 -11.94 -12.55 -1.63
N GLY A 89 -11.27 -13.70 -1.72
CA GLY A 89 -10.79 -14.27 -2.98
C GLY A 89 -9.77 -13.39 -3.71
N SER A 90 -9.28 -12.33 -3.07
CA SER A 90 -8.45 -11.31 -3.70
C SER A 90 -6.98 -11.61 -3.50
N LYS A 91 -6.19 -11.54 -4.58
CA LYS A 91 -4.72 -11.54 -4.52
C LYS A 91 -4.21 -10.29 -3.80
N ARG A 92 -2.95 -10.32 -3.34
CA ARG A 92 -2.27 -9.14 -2.77
C ARG A 92 -2.40 -7.93 -3.71
N PHE A 93 -2.74 -6.79 -3.13
CA PHE A 93 -2.93 -5.51 -3.82
C PHE A 93 -4.04 -5.43 -4.88
N ALA A 94 -4.85 -6.47 -5.09
CA ALA A 94 -5.92 -6.46 -6.10
C ALA A 94 -7.20 -5.72 -5.65
N ASN A 95 -7.44 -5.59 -4.35
CA ASN A 95 -8.62 -4.90 -3.81
C ASN A 95 -8.24 -3.54 -3.21
N ALA A 96 -8.44 -2.46 -3.97
CA ALA A 96 -8.04 -1.11 -3.58
C ALA A 96 -8.64 -0.64 -2.25
N LYS A 97 -9.94 -0.93 -2.00
CA LYS A 97 -10.61 -0.58 -0.73
C LYS A 97 -9.93 -1.26 0.48
N LYS A 98 -9.58 -2.53 0.31
CA LYS A 98 -8.88 -3.32 1.34
C LYS A 98 -7.45 -2.81 1.56
N VAL A 99 -6.72 -2.52 0.48
CA VAL A 99 -5.37 -1.93 0.55
C VAL A 99 -5.40 -0.61 1.30
N ALA A 100 -6.31 0.31 0.94
CA ALA A 100 -6.46 1.60 1.61
C ALA A 100 -6.78 1.46 3.11
N LYS A 101 -7.70 0.53 3.46
CA LYS A 101 -8.03 0.21 4.86
C LYS A 101 -6.81 -0.24 5.65
N TRP A 102 -6.02 -1.16 5.10
CA TRP A 102 -4.87 -1.73 5.82
C TRP A 102 -3.70 -0.77 5.89
N PHE A 103 -3.42 0.02 4.85
CA PHE A 103 -2.44 1.11 4.97
C PHE A 103 -2.84 2.09 6.08
N LYS A 104 -4.10 2.55 6.11
CA LYS A 104 -4.55 3.47 7.16
C LYS A 104 -4.34 2.89 8.57
N ARG A 105 -4.66 1.62 8.78
CA ARG A 105 -4.52 0.95 10.09
C ARG A 105 -3.06 0.72 10.46
N ASN A 106 -2.30 0.11 9.55
CA ASN A 106 -0.94 -0.32 9.82
C ASN A 106 0.01 0.88 9.95
N CYS A 107 -0.10 1.87 9.06
CA CYS A 107 0.70 3.09 9.17
C CYS A 107 0.40 3.83 10.48
N LYS A 108 -0.87 4.02 10.86
CA LYS A 108 -1.18 4.66 12.16
C LYS A 108 -0.68 3.83 13.35
N GLY A 109 -0.72 2.51 13.24
CA GLY A 109 -0.25 1.61 14.29
C GLY A 109 1.27 1.65 14.50
N VAL A 110 2.03 1.64 13.41
CA VAL A 110 3.50 1.59 13.41
C VAL A 110 4.13 2.98 13.44
N LEU A 111 3.64 3.92 12.62
CA LEU A 111 4.23 5.26 12.47
C LEU A 111 3.56 6.32 13.35
N GLY A 112 2.38 6.04 13.91
CA GLY A 112 1.56 7.07 14.57
C GLY A 112 0.86 8.05 13.60
N ARG A 113 1.07 7.89 12.28
CA ARG A 113 0.48 8.73 11.22
C ARG A 113 0.06 7.90 10.01
N GLU A 114 -0.66 8.51 9.07
CA GLU A 114 -0.88 7.86 7.78
C GLU A 114 0.40 7.90 6.94
N CYS A 115 0.60 6.86 6.12
CA CYS A 115 1.66 6.88 5.13
C CYS A 115 1.30 7.87 4.02
N THR A 116 2.32 8.56 3.50
CA THR A 116 2.23 9.44 2.32
C THR A 116 1.91 8.63 1.07
N ALA A 117 1.54 9.32 -0.02
CA ALA A 117 1.33 8.66 -1.31
C ALA A 117 2.62 7.97 -1.81
N THR A 118 3.76 8.64 -1.66
CA THR A 118 5.09 8.13 -2.03
C THR A 118 5.48 6.90 -1.21
N GLU A 119 5.32 6.93 0.12
CA GLU A 119 5.59 5.76 0.98
C GLU A 119 4.77 4.54 0.56
N LYS A 120 3.49 4.73 0.25
CA LYS A 120 2.60 3.65 -0.23
C LYS A 120 3.04 3.11 -1.59
N ALA A 121 3.38 3.99 -2.54
CA ALA A 121 3.81 3.61 -3.87
C ALA A 121 5.12 2.80 -3.81
N ASN A 122 6.11 3.29 -3.06
CA ASN A 122 7.41 2.63 -2.87
C ASN A 122 7.24 1.26 -2.20
N PHE A 123 6.44 1.18 -1.14
CA PHE A 123 6.14 -0.08 -0.44
C PHE A 123 5.49 -1.13 -1.36
N ILE A 124 4.51 -0.72 -2.18
CA ILE A 124 3.88 -1.62 -3.14
C ILE A 124 4.88 -2.03 -4.22
N ALA A 125 5.70 -1.11 -4.73
CA ALA A 125 6.71 -1.39 -5.74
C ALA A 125 7.70 -2.45 -5.23
N TYR A 126 8.19 -2.29 -3.99
CA TYR A 126 9.02 -3.27 -3.32
C TYR A 126 8.35 -4.64 -3.26
N LEU A 127 7.14 -4.75 -2.68
CA LEU A 127 6.47 -6.05 -2.51
C LEU A 127 6.01 -6.72 -3.81
N LYS A 128 5.86 -5.95 -4.89
CA LYS A 128 5.63 -6.49 -6.24
C LYS A 128 6.90 -6.97 -6.92
N SER A 129 8.07 -6.45 -6.53
CA SER A 129 9.36 -6.86 -7.09
C SER A 129 9.98 -8.07 -6.38
N GLN A 130 9.33 -8.59 -5.33
CA GLN A 130 9.78 -9.77 -4.61
C GLN A 130 9.36 -11.02 -5.35
#